data_AF-A0A3M7PHX9-F1
#
_entry.id   AF-A0A3M7PHX9-F1
#
_cell.length_a   1.000
_cell.length_b   1.000
_cell.length_c   1.000
_cell.angle_alpha   90.00
_cell.angle_beta   90.00
_cell.angle_gamma   90.00
#
_symmetry.space_group_name_H-M   'P 1'
#
loop_
_entity.id
_entity.type
_entity.pdbx_description
1 polymer ?
#
loop_
_entity_poly.entity_id
_entity_poly.type
_entity_poly.pdbx_seq_one_letter_code
_entity_poly.pdbx_strand_id
1 'polypeptide(L)'
;MSNCFEILDLFLVSSSLIDKITDFSVLNSQDMTSDHFPIEASISMGYQLENKSAAKRFNYKKANWQLFREILNSQIVNITESSLTIDQLNDYFCFT
;
A
#
# COMPACT_ATOMS: atom_id res chain seq x y z
N MET A 1 37.19 30.25 -11.38
CA MET A 1 37.12 28.81 -11.68
C MET A 1 35.87 28.59 -12.51
N SER A 2 35.97 27.88 -13.62
CA SER A 2 34.83 27.54 -14.47
C SER A 2 34.08 26.41 -13.80
N ASN A 3 32.79 26.59 -13.49
CA ASN A 3 31.95 25.47 -13.06
C ASN A 3 31.69 24.59 -14.29
N CYS A 4 32.30 23.40 -14.34
CA CYS A 4 31.94 22.38 -15.29
C CYS A 4 30.69 21.67 -14.76
N PHE A 5 29.61 21.69 -15.53
CA PHE A 5 28.40 20.92 -15.24
C PHE A 5 28.06 20.09 -16.47
N GLU A 6 27.59 18.87 -16.23
CA GLU A 6 27.17 17.92 -17.26
C GLU A 6 25.71 17.54 -17.01
N ILE A 7 24.92 17.44 -18.07
CA ILE A 7 23.52 16.98 -18.00
C ILE A 7 23.56 15.48 -18.25
N LEU A 8 23.58 14.69 -17.18
CA LEU A 8 23.66 13.23 -17.24
C LEU A 8 22.32 12.56 -16.86
N ASP A 9 21.52 13.24 -16.05
CA ASP A 9 20.26 12.72 -15.54
C ASP A 9 19.11 13.03 -16.51
N LEU A 10 18.36 11.99 -16.86
CA LEU A 10 17.31 12.04 -17.89
C LEU A 10 16.00 11.45 -17.34
N PHE A 11 14.88 12.09 -17.67
CA PHE A 11 13.55 11.58 -17.41
C PHE A 11 12.82 11.34 -18.74
N LEU A 12 12.67 10.07 -19.13
CA LEU A 12 12.03 9.67 -20.38
C LEU A 12 10.55 9.36 -20.15
N VAL A 13 9.70 9.86 -21.03
CA VAL A 13 8.26 9.74 -20.91
C VAL A 13 7.62 9.44 -22.26
N SER A 14 6.55 8.64 -22.24
CA SER A 14 5.74 8.38 -23.44
C SER A 14 5.06 9.65 -23.92
N SER A 15 4.94 9.82 -25.24
CA SER A 15 4.22 10.96 -25.83
C SER A 15 2.77 11.07 -25.34
N SER A 16 2.15 9.95 -24.97
CA SER A 16 0.80 9.89 -24.39
C SER A 16 0.65 10.54 -23.00
N LEU A 17 1.76 10.89 -22.34
CA LEU A 17 1.77 11.50 -21.02
C LEU A 17 2.28 12.95 -21.05
N ILE A 18 2.61 13.51 -22.23
CA ILE A 18 3.12 14.87 -22.36
C ILE A 18 2.17 15.88 -21.73
N ASP A 19 0.88 15.79 -22.03
CA ASP A 19 -0.15 16.70 -21.50
C ASP A 19 -0.40 16.52 -19.99
N LYS A 20 0.19 15.48 -19.38
CA LYS A 20 0.10 15.20 -17.94
C LYS A 20 1.29 15.73 -17.17
N ILE A 21 2.40 16.07 -17.83
CA ILE A 21 3.56 16.63 -17.15
C ILE A 21 3.28 18.10 -16.86
N THR A 22 3.24 18.45 -15.58
CA THR A 22 2.95 19.82 -15.14
C THR A 22 4.19 20.62 -14.85
N ASP A 23 5.29 19.96 -14.49
CA ASP A 23 6.56 20.62 -14.18
C ASP A 23 7.74 19.66 -14.31
N PHE A 24 8.92 20.22 -14.59
CA PHE A 24 10.19 19.50 -14.57
C PHE A 24 11.30 20.46 -14.11
N SER A 25 11.97 20.13 -13.01
CA SER A 25 12.97 21.02 -12.40
C SER A 25 14.16 20.27 -11.82
N VAL A 26 15.26 20.99 -11.63
CA VAL A 26 16.44 20.52 -10.90
C VAL A 26 16.35 21.08 -9.49
N LEU A 27 16.35 20.21 -8.49
CA LEU A 27 16.29 20.60 -7.10
C LEU A 27 17.68 21.07 -6.64
N ASN A 28 17.77 22.33 -6.24
CA ASN A 28 18.98 22.93 -5.70
C ASN A 28 18.74 23.33 -4.25
N SER A 29 18.91 22.39 -3.32
CA SER A 29 18.90 22.68 -1.88
C SER A 29 20.33 22.75 -1.34
N GLN A 30 20.52 23.58 -0.32
CA GLN A 30 21.82 23.77 0.33
C GLN A 30 22.32 22.54 1.09
N ASP A 31 21.44 21.57 1.38
CA ASP A 31 21.75 20.35 2.14
C ASP A 31 21.97 19.12 1.23
N MET A 32 22.52 19.33 0.03
CA MET A 32 22.87 18.24 -0.89
C MET A 32 24.23 17.65 -0.53
N THR A 33 24.26 16.34 -0.29
CA THR A 33 25.49 15.59 0.06
C THR A 33 26.10 14.84 -1.14
N SER A 34 25.40 14.83 -2.28
CA SER A 34 25.84 14.24 -3.55
C SER A 34 26.44 15.30 -4.48
N ASP A 35 27.31 14.86 -5.37
CA ASP A 35 27.84 15.58 -6.53
C ASP A 35 26.82 15.75 -7.68
N HIS A 36 25.67 15.08 -7.59
CA HIS A 36 24.55 15.22 -8.53
C HIS A 36 23.39 16.00 -7.91
N PHE A 37 22.75 16.87 -8.70
CA PHE A 37 21.50 17.51 -8.32
C PHE A 37 20.31 16.60 -8.66
N PRO A 38 19.36 16.39 -7.74
CA PRO A 38 18.15 15.66 -8.07
C PRO A 38 17.32 16.37 -9.14
N ILE A 39 16.70 15.59 -10.01
CA ILE A 39 15.69 16.06 -10.96
C ILE A 39 14.31 15.63 -10.48
N GLU A 40 13.33 16.53 -10.60
CA GLU A 40 11.95 16.30 -10.20
C GLU A 40 11.02 16.53 -11.39
N ALA A 41 10.10 15.58 -11.64
CA ALA A 41 9.07 15.69 -12.64
C ALA A 41 7.70 15.56 -11.96
N SER A 42 6.84 16.56 -12.12
CA SER A 42 5.46 16.51 -11.63
C SER A 42 4.53 16.02 -12.73
N ILE A 43 3.73 14.98 -12.42
CA ILE A 43 2.79 14.38 -13.36
C ILE A 43 1.38 14.42 -12.76
N SER A 44 0.49 15.17 -13.40
CA SER A 44 -0.93 15.20 -13.07
C SER A 44 -1.63 13.97 -13.64
N MET A 45 -2.00 13.06 -12.74
CA MET A 45 -2.72 11.85 -13.10
C MET A 45 -4.07 11.81 -12.38
N GLY A 46 -5.15 12.01 -13.13
CA GLY A 46 -6.47 11.63 -12.65
C GLY A 46 -6.56 10.10 -12.57
N TYR A 47 -6.66 9.55 -11.36
CA TYR A 47 -7.00 8.14 -11.19
C TYR A 47 -8.52 8.02 -11.04
N GLN A 48 -9.14 7.21 -11.88
CA GLN A 48 -10.47 6.71 -11.56
C GLN A 48 -10.28 5.60 -10.53
N LEU A 49 -10.59 5.90 -9.27
CA LEU A 49 -10.83 4.84 -8.32
C LEU A 49 -12.12 4.15 -8.77
N GLU A 50 -11.99 3.09 -9.56
CA GLU A 50 -13.10 2.16 -9.72
C GLU A 50 -13.40 1.63 -8.31
N ASN A 51 -14.38 2.24 -7.65
CA ASN A 51 -15.13 1.58 -6.60
C ASN A 51 -15.86 0.41 -7.27
N LYS A 52 -15.11 -0.64 -7.62
CA LYS A 52 -15.65 -1.97 -7.64
C LYS A 52 -16.10 -2.22 -6.22
N SER A 53 -17.34 -1.80 -5.93
CA SER A 53 -18.22 -2.45 -4.98
C SER A 53 -18.48 -3.89 -5.47
N ALA A 54 -17.42 -4.64 -5.74
CA ALA A 54 -17.42 -6.03 -5.39
C ALA A 54 -17.31 -5.97 -3.87
N ALA A 55 -18.45 -5.85 -3.19
CA ALA A 55 -18.56 -6.36 -1.83
C ALA A 55 -17.79 -7.67 -1.85
N LYS A 56 -16.70 -7.79 -1.08
CA LYS A 56 -15.87 -9.00 -1.02
C LYS A 56 -16.82 -10.14 -0.68
N ARG A 57 -17.38 -10.79 -1.71
CA ARG A 57 -18.23 -11.96 -1.56
C ARG A 57 -17.23 -13.06 -1.34
N PHE A 58 -16.86 -13.23 -0.08
CA PHE A 58 -16.11 -14.40 0.34
C PHE A 58 -16.83 -15.62 -0.22
N ASN A 59 -16.11 -16.45 -0.97
CA ASN A 59 -16.70 -17.63 -1.57
C ASN A 59 -16.84 -18.71 -0.50
N TYR A 60 -17.92 -18.65 0.27
CA TYR A 60 -18.21 -19.58 1.36
C TYR A 60 -18.43 -21.03 0.89
N LYS A 61 -18.57 -21.27 -0.42
CA LYS A 61 -18.62 -22.65 -0.96
C LYS A 61 -17.30 -23.41 -0.79
N LYS A 62 -16.18 -22.69 -0.67
CA LYS A 62 -14.85 -23.27 -0.44
C LYS A 62 -14.42 -23.24 1.03
N ALA A 63 -15.23 -22.67 1.92
CA ALA A 63 -14.89 -22.63 3.34
C ALA A 63 -15.06 -24.02 3.96
N ASN A 64 -14.03 -24.51 4.64
CA ASN A 64 -14.09 -25.76 5.39
C ASN A 64 -14.71 -25.52 6.77
N TRP A 65 -16.04 -25.39 6.80
CA TRP A 65 -16.80 -25.14 8.04
C TRP A 65 -16.63 -26.22 9.10
N GLN A 66 -16.29 -27.44 8.69
CA GLN A 66 -16.05 -28.55 9.61
C GLN A 66 -14.74 -28.34 10.37
N LEU A 67 -13.64 -28.08 9.65
CA LEU A 67 -12.34 -27.74 10.26
C LEU A 67 -12.44 -26.49 11.14
N PHE A 68 -13.20 -25.48 10.68
CA PHE A 68 -13.47 -24.29 11.48
C PHE A 68 -14.12 -24.64 12.84
N ARG A 69 -15.16 -25.47 12.83
CA ARG A 69 -15.83 -25.91 14.07
C ARG A 69 -14.92 -26.75 14.96
N GLU A 70 -14.06 -27.58 14.38
CA GLU A 70 -13.09 -28.39 15.12
C GLU A 70 -12.06 -27.51 15.83
N ILE A 71 -11.50 -26.52 15.14
CA ILE A 71 -10.58 -25.54 15.74
C ILE A 71 -11.29 -24.77 16.85
N LEU A 72 -12.49 -24.24 16.57
CA LEU A 72 -13.27 -23.50 17.55
C LEU A 72 -13.56 -24.34 18.81
N ASN A 73 -14.01 -25.59 18.65
CA ASN A 73 -14.30 -26.47 19.78
C ASN A 73 -13.05 -26.88 20.55
N SER A 74 -11.91 -27.10 19.88
CA SER A 74 -10.63 -27.40 20.53
C SER A 74 -10.15 -26.23 21.41
N GLN A 75 -10.49 -25.01 21.02
CA GLN A 75 -10.12 -23.80 21.74
C GLN A 75 -11.13 -23.40 22.82
N ILE A 76 -12.42 -23.73 22.66
CA ILE A 76 -13.47 -23.53 23.68
C ILE A 76 -13.19 -24.30 24.96
N VAL A 77 -12.60 -25.50 24.89
CA VAL A 77 -12.20 -26.28 26.09
C VAL A 77 -11.25 -25.48 27.01
N ASN A 78 -10.46 -24.55 26.45
CA ASN A 78 -9.55 -23.68 27.23
C ASN A 78 -10.24 -22.41 27.75
N ILE A 79 -11.43 -22.06 27.25
CA ILE A 79 -12.15 -20.83 27.61
C ILE A 79 -13.07 -21.06 28.81
N THR A 80 -13.56 -22.29 29.03
CA THR A 80 -14.48 -22.60 30.13
C THR A 80 -13.93 -22.33 31.54
N GLU A 81 -12.62 -22.09 31.71
CA GLU A 81 -12.03 -21.70 33.00
C GLU A 81 -11.88 -20.18 33.21
N SER A 82 -12.11 -19.34 32.19
CA SER A 82 -11.96 -17.88 32.33
C SER A 82 -13.11 -17.11 31.70
N SER A 83 -13.76 -16.26 32.51
CA SER A 83 -14.78 -15.30 32.08
C SER A 83 -14.14 -14.26 31.16
N LEU A 84 -14.00 -14.58 29.88
CA LEU A 84 -13.52 -13.66 28.86
C LEU A 84 -14.66 -12.81 28.29
N THR A 85 -14.38 -11.54 28.05
CA THR A 85 -15.28 -10.61 27.36
C THR A 85 -15.35 -10.92 25.87
N ILE A 86 -16.39 -10.44 25.19
CA ILE A 86 -16.60 -10.64 23.74
C ILE A 86 -15.41 -10.11 22.92
N ASP A 87 -14.83 -8.97 23.32
CA ASP A 87 -13.67 -8.39 22.62
C ASP A 87 -12.43 -9.29 22.74
N GLN A 88 -12.20 -9.88 23.92
CA GLN A 88 -11.10 -10.83 24.12
C GLN A 88 -11.29 -12.11 23.32
N LEU A 89 -12.52 -12.56 23.11
CA LEU A 89 -12.81 -13.69 22.23
C LEU A 89 -12.54 -13.36 20.77
N ASN A 90 -12.93 -12.16 20.31
CA ASN A 90 -12.68 -11.74 18.94
C ASN A 90 -11.18 -11.61 18.64
N ASP A 91 -10.40 -11.07 19.58
CA ASP A 91 -8.94 -11.03 19.49
C ASP A 91 -8.32 -12.43 19.49
N TYR A 92 -8.79 -13.31 20.38
CA TYR A 92 -8.27 -14.68 20.50
C TYR A 92 -8.50 -15.51 19.22
N PHE A 93 -9.66 -15.36 18.59
CA PHE A 93 -9.99 -16.08 17.37
C PHE A 93 -9.67 -15.30 16.08
N CYS A 94 -9.12 -14.10 16.19
CA CYS A 94 -8.82 -13.20 15.08
C CYS A 94 -10.03 -12.95 14.14
N PHE A 95 -11.23 -12.82 14.70
CA PHE A 95 -12.45 -12.45 13.97
C PHE A 95 -12.58 -10.92 13.94
N THR A 96 -11.73 -10.25 13.16
CA THR A 96 -11.89 -8.82 12.84
C THR A 96 -12.95 -8.59 11.77
#